data_AF-A0A1S6K8Q7-F1
#
_entry.id   AF-A0A1S6K8Q7-F1
#
_cell.length_a   1.000
_cell.length_b   1.000
_cell.length_c   1.000
_cell.angle_alpha   90.00
_cell.angle_beta   90.00
_cell.angle_gamma   90.00
#
_symmetry.space_group_name_H-M   'P 1'
#
loop_
_entity.id
_entity.type
_entity.pdbx_description
1 polymer ?
#
loop_
_entity_poly.entity_id
_entity_poly.type
_entity_poly.pdbx_seq_one_letter_code
_entity_poly.pdbx_strand_id
1 'polypeptide(L)'
;LLTFLNVLKQLLFKNPNEPPIVFHWIPIIGSTISYGMNPYKFFHESQAKYGNIFTFILLGKKTTVYLGRQGNNFILNGKLRDVNAEEV
;
A
#
# COMPACT_ATOMS: atom_id res chain seq x y z
N LEU A 1 -1.33 -10.48 -21.15
CA LEU A 1 -1.94 -11.58 -20.36
C LEU A 1 -1.74 -11.38 -18.86
N LEU A 2 -0.50 -11.30 -18.36
CA LEU A 2 -0.17 -11.11 -16.93
C LEU A 2 -0.82 -9.86 -16.28
N THR A 3 -0.78 -8.71 -16.98
CA THR A 3 -1.41 -7.45 -16.53
C THR A 3 -2.92 -7.61 -16.33
N PHE A 4 -3.58 -8.29 -17.25
CA PHE A 4 -5.04 -8.46 -17.25
C PHE A 4 -5.48 -9.42 -16.12
N LEU A 5 -4.73 -10.50 -15.89
CA LEU A 5 -4.95 -11.42 -14.77
C LEU A 5 -4.75 -10.74 -13.41
N ASN A 6 -3.73 -9.86 -13.29
CA ASN A 6 -3.50 -9.08 -12.06
C ASN A 6 -4.66 -8.11 -11.77
N VAL A 7 -5.13 -7.39 -12.79
CA VAL A 7 -6.28 -6.49 -12.67
C VAL A 7 -7.55 -7.27 -12.30
N LEU A 8 -7.81 -8.41 -12.93
CA LEU A 8 -8.94 -9.28 -12.58
C LEU A 8 -8.87 -9.73 -11.11
N LYS A 9 -7.69 -10.14 -10.65
CA LYS A 9 -7.49 -10.59 -9.26
C LYS A 9 -7.75 -9.47 -8.26
N GLN A 10 -7.30 -8.25 -8.54
CA GLN A 10 -7.52 -7.09 -7.66
C GLN A 10 -9.00 -6.69 -7.55
N LEU A 11 -9.77 -6.90 -8.62
CA LEU A 11 -11.19 -6.58 -8.64
C LEU A 11 -12.05 -7.69 -8.04
N LEU A 12 -11.71 -8.96 -8.29
CA LEU A 12 -12.53 -10.11 -7.89
C LEU A 12 -12.22 -10.64 -6.48
N PHE A 13 -10.98 -10.53 -6.00
CA PHE A 13 -10.55 -11.10 -4.72
C PHE A 13 -10.15 -10.03 -3.72
N LYS A 14 -11.13 -9.21 -3.30
CA LYS A 14 -10.93 -8.20 -2.24
C LYS A 14 -11.15 -8.85 -0.87
N ASN A 15 -10.07 -9.07 -0.12
CA ASN A 15 -10.14 -9.55 1.25
C ASN A 15 -10.63 -8.41 2.17
N PRO A 16 -11.78 -8.56 2.88
CA PRO A 16 -12.28 -7.51 3.78
C PRO A 16 -11.38 -7.28 5.00
N ASN A 17 -10.51 -8.22 5.34
CA ASN A 17 -9.57 -8.12 6.46
C ASN A 17 -8.23 -7.47 6.08
N GLU A 18 -8.02 -7.13 4.80
CA GLU A 18 -6.82 -6.44 4.34
C GLU A 18 -7.13 -4.98 3.98
N PRO A 19 -6.19 -4.05 4.20
CA PRO A 19 -6.34 -2.68 3.72
C PRO A 19 -6.56 -2.63 2.19
N PRO A 20 -7.30 -1.62 1.69
CA PRO A 20 -7.53 -1.47 0.27
C PRO A 20 -6.21 -1.29 -0.49
N ILE A 21 -6.08 -2.02 -1.60
CA ILE A 21 -4.91 -1.92 -2.48
C ILE A 21 -5.12 -0.77 -3.48
N VAL A 22 -4.14 0.12 -3.58
CA VAL A 22 -4.09 1.18 -4.59
C VAL A 22 -4.01 0.52 -5.96
N PHE A 23 -4.96 0.87 -6.82
CA PHE A 23 -5.07 0.28 -8.15
C PHE A 23 -3.79 0.55 -8.96
N HIS A 24 -3.27 -0.49 -9.60
CA HIS A 24 -2.09 -0.39 -10.45
C HIS A 24 -2.19 -1.33 -11.64
N TRP A 25 -1.78 -0.83 -12.81
CA TRP A 25 -1.82 -1.60 -14.04
C TRP A 25 -0.73 -2.67 -14.07
N ILE A 26 0.52 -2.28 -13.80
CA ILE A 26 1.69 -3.15 -13.95
C ILE A 26 2.01 -3.79 -12.59
N PRO A 27 2.05 -5.12 -12.46
CA PRO A 27 2.20 -5.80 -11.16
C PRO A 27 3.54 -5.54 -10.43
N ILE A 28 4.63 -5.28 -11.16
CA ILE A 28 5.97 -5.08 -10.56
C ILE A 28 6.25 -3.60 -10.29
N ILE A 29 5.96 -2.75 -11.28
CA ILE A 29 6.15 -1.29 -11.18
C ILE A 29 5.09 -0.69 -10.25
N GLY A 30 3.87 -1.23 -10.25
CA GLY A 30 2.83 -0.82 -9.32
C GLY A 30 2.53 0.68 -9.39
N SER A 31 2.49 1.31 -8.22
CA SER A 31 2.37 2.77 -8.05
C SER A 31 3.73 3.45 -7.82
N THR A 32 4.83 2.71 -8.03
CA THR A 32 6.20 3.17 -7.73
C THR A 32 6.60 4.41 -8.51
N ILE A 33 6.13 4.58 -9.76
CA ILE A 33 6.42 5.77 -10.57
C ILE A 33 5.78 7.00 -9.94
N SER A 34 4.47 6.96 -9.67
CA SER A 34 3.75 8.09 -9.07
C SER A 34 4.30 8.44 -7.68
N TYR A 35 4.60 7.42 -6.87
CA TYR A 35 5.25 7.59 -5.58
C TYR A 35 6.65 8.23 -5.72
N GLY A 36 7.49 7.73 -6.62
CA GLY A 36 8.85 8.21 -6.82
C GLY A 36 8.93 9.62 -7.41
N MET A 37 7.96 10.02 -8.24
CA MET A 37 7.91 11.37 -8.81
C MET A 37 7.42 12.42 -7.81
N ASN A 38 6.37 12.13 -7.04
CA ASN A 38 5.83 13.04 -6.05
C ASN A 38 5.12 12.27 -4.92
N PRO A 39 5.84 11.89 -3.86
CA PRO A 39 5.30 11.02 -2.82
C PRO A 39 4.18 11.70 -2.03
N TYR A 40 4.27 13.02 -1.79
CA TYR A 40 3.23 13.76 -1.07
C TYR A 40 1.91 13.82 -1.82
N LYS A 41 1.97 14.13 -3.13
CA LYS A 41 0.78 14.11 -3.98
C LYS A 41 0.17 12.71 -4.05
N PHE A 42 1.01 11.69 -4.22
CA PHE A 42 0.57 10.29 -4.23
C PHE A 42 -0.16 9.91 -2.93
N PHE A 43 0.41 10.24 -1.76
CA PHE A 43 -0.23 9.93 -0.49
C PHE A 43 -1.52 10.72 -0.29
N HIS A 44 -1.57 11.99 -0.70
CA HIS A 44 -2.79 12.80 -0.59
C HIS A 44 -3.93 12.25 -1.46
N GLU A 45 -3.64 11.91 -2.73
CA GLU A 45 -4.63 11.32 -3.65
C GLU A 45 -5.08 9.93 -3.18
N SER A 46 -4.14 9.12 -2.68
CA SER A 46 -4.45 7.80 -2.12
C SER A 46 -5.29 7.92 -0.86
N GLN A 47 -4.98 8.86 0.02
CA GLN A 47 -5.74 9.13 1.23
C GLN A 47 -7.18 9.57 0.90
N ALA A 48 -7.35 10.45 -0.09
CA ALA A 48 -8.67 10.91 -0.51
C ALA A 48 -9.55 9.76 -1.03
N LYS A 49 -8.95 8.74 -1.67
CA LYS A 49 -9.67 7.62 -2.29
C LYS A 49 -9.85 6.41 -1.37
N TYR A 50 -8.89 6.14 -0.49
CA TYR A 50 -8.80 4.91 0.28
C TYR A 50 -8.83 5.14 1.80
N GLY A 51 -8.81 6.40 2.25
CA GLY A 51 -8.73 6.76 3.65
C GLY A 51 -7.31 6.69 4.20
N ASN A 52 -7.17 6.68 5.53
CA ASN A 52 -5.86 6.77 6.19
C ASN A 52 -5.03 5.48 6.11
N ILE A 53 -5.63 4.35 5.70
CA ILE A 53 -4.95 3.05 5.66
C ILE A 53 -5.13 2.45 4.27
N PHE A 54 -4.03 2.23 3.56
CA PHE A 54 -4.04 1.62 2.23
C PHE A 54 -2.73 0.92 1.93
N THR A 55 -2.76 0.00 0.98
CA THR A 55 -1.59 -0.76 0.54
C THR A 55 -1.25 -0.42 -0.91
N PHE A 56 0.02 -0.21 -1.23
CA PHE A 56 0.46 -0.06 -2.62
C PHE A 56 1.66 -0.97 -2.89
N ILE A 57 1.95 -1.20 -4.16
CA ILE A 57 3.13 -1.97 -4.56
C ILE A 57 4.29 -1.01 -4.78
N LEU A 58 5.34 -1.19 -3.98
CA LEU A 58 6.62 -0.50 -4.09
C LEU A 58 7.68 -1.53 -4.52
N LEU A 59 8.14 -1.44 -5.76
CA LEU A 59 9.16 -2.34 -6.32
C LEU A 59 8.84 -3.84 -6.10
N GLY A 60 7.60 -4.24 -6.36
CA GLY A 60 7.14 -5.62 -6.18
C GLY A 60 6.81 -6.04 -4.74
N LYS A 61 7.07 -5.21 -3.73
CA LYS A 61 6.67 -5.45 -2.33
C LYS A 61 5.35 -4.75 -2.01
N LYS A 62 4.46 -5.40 -1.26
CA LYS A 62 3.26 -4.79 -0.69
C LYS A 62 3.67 -3.89 0.48
N THR A 63 3.39 -2.59 0.38
CA THR A 63 3.68 -1.60 1.42
C THR A 63 2.36 -1.01 1.92
N THR A 64 2.03 -1.26 3.18
CA THR A 64 0.86 -0.69 3.84
C THR A 64 1.23 0.63 4.50
N VAL A 65 0.48 1.68 4.19
CA VAL A 65 0.63 3.02 4.74
C VAL A 65 -0.48 3.26 5.76
N TYR A 66 -0.13 3.84 6.90
CA TYR A 66 -1.09 4.33 7.89
C TYR A 66 -0.79 5.80 8.22
N LEU A 67 -1.61 6.70 7.69
CA LEU A 67 -1.47 8.14 7.85
C LEU A 67 -2.13 8.66 9.13
N GLY A 68 -1.58 9.75 9.65
CA GLY A 68 -2.13 10.50 10.79
C GLY A 68 -1.66 10.00 12.16
N ARG A 69 -2.16 10.63 13.22
CA ARG A 69 -1.72 10.40 14.61
C ARG A 69 -1.91 8.94 15.05
N GLN A 70 -2.99 8.30 14.61
CA GLN A 70 -3.26 6.89 14.94
C GLN A 70 -2.24 5.96 14.29
N GLY A 71 -1.88 6.21 13.02
CA GLY A 71 -0.84 5.47 12.33
C GLY A 71 0.53 5.64 12.97
N ASN A 72 0.89 6.87 13.34
CA ASN A 72 2.13 7.13 14.06
C ASN A 72 2.17 6.35 15.38
N ASN A 73 1.09 6.38 16.16
CA ASN A 73 1.02 5.64 17.41
C ASN A 73 1.13 4.13 17.18
N PHE A 74 0.47 3.59 16.16
CA PHE A 74 0.49 2.18 15.82
C PHE A 74 1.89 1.69 15.42
N ILE A 75 2.56 2.42 14.52
CA ILE A 75 3.88 2.03 14.00
C ILE A 75 4.97 2.25 15.06
N LEU A 76 4.96 3.41 15.73
CA LEU A 76 6.03 3.78 16.66
C LEU A 76 5.93 3.13 18.04
N ASN A 77 4.72 2.72 18.46
CA ASN A 77 4.52 1.99 19.72
C ASN A 77 4.23 0.49 19.49
N GLY A 78 4.42 -0.01 18.28
CA GLY A 78 4.34 -1.44 18.00
C GLY A 78 5.39 -2.22 18.79
N LYS A 79 5.09 -3.47 19.16
CA LYS A 79 6.09 -4.34 19.79
C LYS A 79 7.19 -4.64 18.76
N LEU A 80 8.46 -4.62 19.16
CA LEU A 80 9.58 -4.83 18.24
C LEU A 80 9.46 -6.11 17.40
N ARG A 81 8.92 -7.20 17.97
CA ARG A 81 8.67 -8.46 17.24
C ARG A 81 7.65 -8.33 16.09
N ASP A 82 6.79 -7.32 16.13
CA ASP A 82 5.65 -7.13 15.22
C ASP A 82 5.91 -5.98 14.21
N VAL A 83 6.88 -5.09 14.48
CA VAL A 83 7.22 -3.91 13.63
C VAL A 83 8.72 -3.75 13.35
N ASN A 84 9.52 -4.83 13.38
CA ASN A 84 10.94 -4.78 13.03
C ASN A 84 11.15 -4.51 11.52
N ALA A 85 12.15 -3.67 11.20
CA ALA A 85 12.63 -3.46 9.83
C ALA A 85 13.62 -4.54 9.36
N GLU A 86 14.27 -5.25 10.29
CA GLU A 86 15.12 -6.40 10.02
C GLU A 86 14.25 -7.65 9.77
N GLU A 87 14.56 -8.39 8.71
CA GLU A 87 14.02 -9.73 8.49
C GLU A 87 14.75 -10.68 9.48
N VAL A 88 14.05 -11.13 10.53
CA VAL A 88 14.53 -12.14 11.49
C VAL A 88 14.11 -13.54 11.06
#